data_AF-A0AA97DY68-F1
#
_entry.id   AF-A0AA97DY68-F1
#
_cell.length_a   1.000
_cell.length_b   1.000
_cell.length_c   1.000
_cell.angle_alpha   90.00
_cell.angle_beta   90.00
_cell.angle_gamma   90.00
#
_symmetry.space_group_name_H-M   'P 1'
#
loop_
_entity.id
_entity.type
_entity.pdbx_description
1 polymer ?
#
loop_
_entity_poly.entity_id
_entity_poly.type
_entity_poly.pdbx_seq_one_letter_code
_entity_poly.pdbx_strand_id
1 'polypeptide(L)'
;MKESYLEIVELENGDIVLRPASEGGEETTPLATLQISDDTRSYLKDRYFELAKCMFHAGIDYVYSDESFFDEGAEYLENEEFRPKILH
;
A
#
# COMPACT_ATOMS: atom_id res chain seq x y z
N MET A 1 11.74 -16.01 9.81
CA MET A 1 10.37 -15.48 9.89
C MET A 1 9.49 -16.46 9.14
N LYS A 2 8.36 -16.91 9.69
CA LYS A 2 7.38 -17.68 8.92
C LYS A 2 7.02 -16.78 7.73
N GLU A 3 7.27 -17.20 6.49
CA GLU A 3 6.90 -16.42 5.30
C GLU A 3 5.40 -16.14 5.40
N SER A 4 5.06 -14.93 5.80
CA SER A 4 3.68 -14.51 5.93
C SER A 4 3.30 -14.01 4.56
N TYR A 5 2.51 -14.80 3.82
CA TYR A 5 1.95 -14.35 2.56
C TYR A 5 1.12 -13.09 2.81
N LEU A 6 1.20 -12.12 1.91
CA LEU A 6 0.35 -10.94 1.97
C LEU A 6 -0.84 -11.14 1.04
N GLU A 7 -2.00 -10.67 1.48
CA GLU A 7 -3.22 -10.64 0.68
C GLU A 7 -3.73 -9.22 0.51
N ILE A 8 -4.34 -8.97 -0.64
CA ILE A 8 -5.02 -7.71 -0.98
C ILE A 8 -6.51 -7.99 -0.95
N VAL A 9 -7.23 -7.29 -0.07
CA VAL A 9 -8.64 -7.54 0.22
C VAL A 9 -9.42 -6.25 0.09
N GLU A 10 -10.58 -6.30 -0.58
CA GLU A 10 -11.57 -5.23 -0.51
C GLU A 10 -12.51 -5.49 0.67
N LEU A 11 -12.57 -4.53 1.59
CA LEU A 11 -13.46 -4.57 2.74
C LEU A 11 -14.89 -4.17 2.33
N GLU A 12 -15.86 -4.45 3.19
CA GLU A 12 -17.28 -4.13 2.93
C GLU A 12 -17.54 -2.62 2.77
N ASN A 13 -16.69 -1.77 3.37
CA ASN A 13 -16.76 -0.32 3.21
C ASN A 13 -16.12 0.18 1.88
N GLY A 14 -15.60 -0.73 1.06
CA GLY A 14 -14.92 -0.46 -0.20
C GLY A 14 -13.43 -0.17 -0.07
N ASP A 15 -12.88 -0.01 1.14
CA ASP A 15 -11.45 0.21 1.30
C ASP A 15 -10.66 -1.04 0.85
N ILE A 16 -9.52 -0.82 0.20
CA ILE A 16 -8.66 -1.91 -0.25
C ILE A 16 -7.44 -1.97 0.67
N VAL A 17 -7.24 -3.11 1.32
CA VAL A 17 -6.18 -3.29 2.32
C VAL A 17 -5.15 -4.32 1.89
N LEU A 18 -3.92 -4.10 2.32
CA LEU A 18 -2.84 -5.10 2.30
C LEU A 18 -2.69 -5.64 3.72
N ARG A 19 -2.80 -6.96 3.91
CA ARG A 19 -2.69 -7.58 5.24
C ARG A 19 -2.02 -8.96 5.18
N PRO A 20 -1.48 -9.49 6.30
CA PRO A 20 -0.97 -10.87 6.33
C PRO A 20 -2.10 -11.88 6.11
N ALA A 21 -1.88 -12.89 5.28
CA ALA A 21 -2.81 -14.00 5.14
C ALA A 21 -2.85 -14.83 6.44
N SER A 22 -4.04 -15.28 6.82
CA SER A 22 -4.24 -16.18 7.96
C SER A 22 -4.71 -17.56 7.47
N GLU A 23 -4.06 -18.62 7.95
CA GLU A 23 -4.40 -20.02 7.59
C GLU A 23 -5.81 -20.42 8.07
N GLY A 24 -6.46 -19.62 8.94
CA GLY A 24 -7.79 -19.88 9.48
C GLY A 24 -8.92 -18.99 8.93
N GLY A 25 -8.65 -18.14 7.93
CA GLY A 25 -9.62 -17.14 7.46
C GLY A 25 -9.91 -16.03 8.47
N GLU A 26 -9.12 -15.94 9.54
CA GLU A 26 -9.20 -14.85 10.50
C GLU A 26 -8.71 -13.56 9.87
N GLU A 27 -9.45 -12.47 10.07
CA GLU A 27 -9.02 -11.16 9.63
C GLU A 27 -7.79 -10.71 10.41
N THR A 28 -6.74 -10.33 9.69
CA THR A 28 -5.52 -9.79 10.26
C THR A 28 -5.53 -8.27 10.18
N THR A 29 -4.74 -7.64 11.04
CA THR A 29 -4.59 -6.18 11.04
C THR A 29 -4.02 -5.69 9.69
N PRO A 30 -4.69 -4.73 9.01
CA PRO A 30 -4.16 -4.10 7.80
C PRO A 30 -2.78 -3.46 8.03
N LEU A 31 -1.86 -3.72 7.12
CA LEU A 31 -0.55 -3.06 7.07
C LEU A 31 -0.63 -1.73 6.30
N ALA A 32 -1.51 -1.68 5.29
CA ALA A 32 -1.77 -0.49 4.50
C ALA A 32 -3.23 -0.47 4.04
N THR A 33 -3.78 0.73 3.88
CA THR A 33 -5.14 0.96 3.38
C THR A 33 -5.05 1.92 2.20
N LEU A 34 -5.65 1.53 1.07
CA LEU A 34 -5.82 2.35 -0.11
C LEU A 34 -7.29 2.72 -0.26
N GLN A 35 -7.55 4.02 -0.21
CA GLN A 35 -8.88 4.59 -0.44
C GLN A 35 -8.92 5.22 -1.83
N ILE A 36 -9.78 4.68 -2.68
CA ILE A 36 -10.03 5.21 -4.03
C ILE A 36 -11.33 6.00 -3.98
N SER A 37 -11.30 7.24 -4.46
CA SER A 37 -12.49 8.10 -4.49
C SER A 37 -13.61 7.51 -5.34
N ASP A 38 -14.86 7.82 -5.00
CA ASP A 38 -16.03 7.33 -5.73
C ASP A 38 -16.00 7.74 -7.21
N ASP A 39 -15.54 8.96 -7.52
CA ASP A 39 -15.35 9.44 -8.88
C ASP A 39 -14.40 8.54 -9.68
N THR A 40 -13.28 8.16 -9.05
CA THR A 40 -12.26 7.30 -9.68
C THR A 40 -12.79 5.87 -9.84
N ARG A 41 -13.50 5.33 -8.84
CA ARG A 41 -14.15 4.01 -8.94
C ARG A 41 -15.20 3.98 -10.05
N SER A 42 -16.03 5.02 -10.14
CA SER A 42 -17.04 5.14 -11.20
C SER A 42 -16.39 5.20 -12.59
N TYR A 43 -15.31 5.97 -12.72
CA TYR A 43 -14.56 6.08 -13.98
C TYR A 43 -13.88 4.76 -14.38
N LEU A 44 -13.25 4.08 -13.43
CA LEU A 44 -12.51 2.84 -13.69
C LEU A 44 -13.42 1.61 -13.78
N LYS A 45 -14.63 1.68 -13.20
CA LYS A 45 -15.52 0.53 -12.95
C LYS A 45 -14.70 -0.57 -12.27
N ASP A 46 -14.90 -1.84 -12.58
CA ASP A 46 -14.20 -3.00 -11.99
C ASP A 46 -12.65 -2.93 -12.06
N ARG A 47 -12.06 -2.01 -12.84
CA ARG A 47 -10.60 -1.84 -12.95
C ARG A 47 -9.96 -1.11 -11.76
N TYR A 48 -10.73 -0.51 -10.86
CA TYR A 48 -10.18 0.11 -9.64
C TYR A 48 -9.45 -0.91 -8.75
N PHE A 49 -9.94 -2.15 -8.69
CA PHE A 49 -9.31 -3.20 -7.90
C PHE A 49 -7.99 -3.67 -8.56
N GLU A 50 -7.94 -3.74 -9.89
CA GLU A 50 -6.70 -4.01 -10.63
C GLU A 50 -5.67 -2.88 -10.44
N LEU A 51 -6.11 -1.62 -10.44
CA LEU A 51 -5.24 -0.48 -10.10
C LEU A 51 -4.62 -0.67 -8.71
N ALA A 52 -5.42 -1.02 -7.70
CA ALA A 52 -4.93 -1.25 -6.35
C ALA A 52 -3.89 -2.38 -6.28
N LYS A 53 -4.13 -3.51 -6.97
CA LYS A 53 -3.15 -4.60 -7.07
C LYS A 53 -1.83 -4.11 -7.65
N CYS A 54 -1.88 -3.38 -8.75
CA CYS A 54 -0.68 -2.81 -9.38
C CYS A 54 0.06 -1.87 -8.43
N MET A 55 -0.65 -1.01 -7.69
CA MET A 55 -0.03 -0.05 -6.76
C MET A 55 0.71 -0.77 -5.62
N PHE A 56 0.08 -1.78 -5.01
CA PHE A 56 0.72 -2.54 -3.93
C PHE A 56 1.90 -3.37 -4.45
N HIS A 57 1.76 -4.07 -5.59
CA HIS A 57 2.87 -4.81 -6.17
C HIS A 57 4.04 -3.90 -6.55
N ALA A 58 3.78 -2.78 -7.24
CA ALA A 58 4.82 -1.85 -7.64
C ALA A 58 5.55 -1.25 -6.42
N GLY A 59 4.83 -0.94 -5.35
CA GLY A 59 5.44 -0.44 -4.11
C GLY A 59 6.30 -1.48 -3.41
N ILE A 60 5.84 -2.73 -3.34
CA ILE A 60 6.60 -3.86 -2.78
C ILE A 60 7.86 -4.09 -3.64
N ASP A 61 7.70 -4.27 -4.94
CA ASP A 61 8.79 -4.51 -5.88
C ASP A 61 9.84 -3.40 -5.82
N TYR A 62 9.41 -2.14 -5.68
CA TYR A 62 10.29 -0.99 -5.54
C TYR A 62 11.09 -1.00 -4.22
N VAL A 63 10.46 -1.35 -3.09
CA VAL A 63 11.16 -1.39 -1.78
C VAL A 63 12.16 -2.56 -1.71
N TYR A 64 11.88 -3.66 -2.41
CA TYR A 64 12.75 -4.83 -2.44
C TYR A 64 13.76 -4.81 -3.60
N SER A 65 13.70 -3.84 -4.51
CA SER A 65 14.73 -3.70 -5.55
C SER A 65 16.02 -3.13 -4.93
N ASP A 66 17.18 -3.58 -5.44
CA ASP A 66 18.51 -3.07 -5.07
C ASP A 66 18.71 -1.58 -5.48
N GLU A 67 17.72 -0.99 -6.14
CA GLU A 67 17.64 0.40 -6.62
C GLU A 67 16.78 1.28 -5.70
N SER A 68 16.80 1.04 -4.38
CA SER A 68 16.13 1.93 -3.42
C SER A 68 16.84 3.30 -3.38
N PHE A 69 16.56 4.16 -4.36
CA PHE A 69 17.16 5.50 -4.56
C PHE A 69 16.74 6.56 -3.51
N PHE A 70 16.26 6.14 -2.34
CA PHE A 70 15.98 7.05 -1.22
C PHE A 70 17.16 7.19 -0.24
N ASP A 71 18.38 6.91 -0.69
CA ASP A 71 19.60 7.17 0.09
C ASP A 71 20.62 8.00 -0.71
N GLU A 72 20.44 9.33 -0.71
CA GLU A 72 21.57 10.29 -0.74
C GLU A 72 21.17 11.75 -0.40
N GLY A 73 20.20 11.98 0.50
CA GLY A 73 19.83 13.36 0.84
C GLY A 73 18.91 13.61 2.04
N ALA A 74 18.44 12.57 2.73
CA ALA A 74 17.70 12.75 3.97
C ALA A 74 18.68 12.94 5.15
N GLU A 75 19.50 14.00 5.10
CA GLU A 75 20.18 14.45 6.30
C GLU A 75 19.13 14.79 7.36
N TYR A 76 19.25 14.12 8.49
CA TYR A 76 18.57 14.31 9.77
C TYR A 76 18.02 15.73 10.00
N LEU A 77 16.79 15.99 9.55
CA LEU A 77 15.98 17.08 10.09
C LEU A 77 15.30 16.59 11.38
N GLU A 78 16.11 16.43 12.43
CA GLU A 78 15.64 16.47 13.81
C GLU A 78 15.07 17.87 14.04
N ASN A 79 13.80 18.11 13.63
CA ASN A 79 12.90 19.23 13.94
C ASN A 79 12.03 19.67 12.74
N GLU A 80 11.52 18.76 11.91
CA GLU A 80 10.42 19.08 11.00
C GLU A 80 9.10 18.43 11.46
N GLU A 81 8.28 19.28 12.07
CA GLU A 81 6.85 19.11 12.28
C GLU A 81 6.18 18.45 11.07
N PHE A 82 5.89 17.14 11.18
CA PHE A 82 5.05 16.27 10.33
C PHE A 82 4.61 16.86 8.98
N ARG A 83 5.57 17.23 8.12
CA ARG A 83 5.23 17.65 6.76
C ARG A 83 4.91 16.41 5.94
N PRO A 84 3.81 16.40 5.17
CA PRO A 84 3.54 15.29 4.29
C PRO A 84 4.75 15.12 3.36
N LYS A 85 5.27 13.90 3.26
CA LYS A 85 6.25 13.56 2.24
C LYS A 85 5.54 13.67 0.89
N ILE A 86 5.83 14.70 0.11
CA ILE A 86 5.28 14.92 -1.22
C ILE A 86 6.34 14.52 -2.24
N LEU A 87 6.00 13.60 -3.14
CA LEU A 87 6.80 13.29 -4.33
C LEU A 87 6.16 13.99 -5.53
N HIS A 88 6.95 14.74 -6.30
CA HIS A 88 6.50 15.45 -7.51
C HIS A 88 6.86 14.68 -8.78
#